data_AF-A0AAE7DGT8-F1
#
_entry.id   AF-A0AAE7DGT8-F1
#
_cell.length_a   1.000
_cell.length_b   1.000
_cell.length_c   1.000
_cell.angle_alpha   90.00
_cell.angle_beta   90.00
_cell.angle_gamma   90.00
#
_symmetry.space_group_name_H-M   'P 1'
#
loop_
_entity.id
_entity.type
_entity.pdbx_description
1 polymer ?
#
loop_
_entity_poly.entity_id
_entity_poly.type
_entity_poly.pdbx_seq_one_letter_code
_entity_poly.pdbx_strand_id
1 'polypeptide(L)'
;MASEQLTQFMSIVSGGAILLIAQYYLTSYSREKGKNLATKEDIEAITDKIESVKGEHAKQFENYKLTLWQEQQAHLWAREESKLKIETFKKSVTDVAKVINLVKRYQMLISERELALAAAGITKDEENSAAHKMYWDKHQEYMEQAHSAYADFRVITAEMSGLFALFSIYFNFELTNSLTTIVRLAYNEVEMKMSRAKFSELLKNEYTKSSSLETAREAVGVYYDGICAQSSLPTESQRFFDLLKMYVNSESGGAPAREETRNS
;
A
#
# COMPACT_ATOMS: atom_id res chain seq x y z
N MET A 1 -87.66 -82.70 -34.23
CA MET A 1 -86.32 -82.69 -34.86
C MET A 1 -85.86 -81.31 -35.34
N ALA A 2 -86.71 -80.47 -35.95
CA ALA A 2 -86.26 -79.14 -36.44
C ALA A 2 -85.98 -78.11 -35.32
N SER A 3 -86.65 -78.18 -34.16
CA SER A 3 -86.50 -77.21 -33.06
C SER A 3 -85.20 -77.38 -32.24
N GLU A 4 -84.69 -78.60 -32.08
CA GLU A 4 -83.47 -78.91 -31.31
C GLU A 4 -82.19 -78.51 -32.05
N GLN A 5 -82.16 -78.66 -33.38
CA GLN A 5 -81.01 -78.20 -34.18
C GLN A 5 -80.89 -76.68 -34.20
N LEU A 6 -82.02 -75.97 -34.19
CA LEU A 6 -82.06 -74.50 -34.13
C LEU A 6 -81.55 -73.98 -32.77
N THR A 7 -81.86 -74.67 -31.67
CA THR A 7 -81.37 -74.30 -30.33
C THR A 7 -79.87 -74.56 -30.19
N GLN A 8 -79.35 -75.69 -30.71
CA GLN A 8 -77.91 -75.95 -30.73
C GLN A 8 -77.15 -74.91 -31.57
N PHE A 9 -77.66 -74.56 -32.75
CA PHE A 9 -77.01 -73.56 -33.60
C PHE A 9 -76.95 -72.18 -32.92
N MET A 10 -78.04 -71.74 -32.30
CA MET A 10 -78.08 -70.47 -31.55
C MET A 10 -77.15 -70.50 -30.33
N SER A 11 -77.00 -71.64 -29.65
CA SER A 11 -76.07 -71.78 -28.53
C SER A 11 -74.60 -71.64 -28.96
N ILE A 12 -74.22 -72.24 -30.10
CA ILE A 12 -72.85 -72.16 -30.65
C ILE A 12 -72.56 -70.74 -31.14
N VAL A 13 -73.52 -70.10 -31.82
CA VAL A 13 -73.38 -68.70 -32.25
C VAL A 13 -73.26 -67.76 -31.05
N SER A 14 -74.06 -67.98 -30.00
CA SER A 14 -73.99 -67.18 -28.77
C SER A 14 -72.66 -67.38 -28.03
N GLY A 15 -72.18 -68.62 -27.92
CA GLY A 15 -70.90 -68.94 -27.30
C GLY A 15 -69.72 -68.35 -28.08
N GLY A 16 -69.76 -68.43 -29.42
CA GLY A 16 -68.76 -67.81 -30.29
C GLY A 16 -68.74 -66.28 -30.18
N ALA A 17 -69.92 -65.65 -30.10
CA ALA A 17 -70.02 -64.20 -29.92
C ALA A 17 -69.43 -63.74 -28.57
N ILE A 18 -69.72 -64.46 -27.48
CA ILE A 18 -69.17 -64.15 -26.15
C ILE A 18 -67.64 -64.30 -26.14
N LEU A 19 -67.11 -65.33 -26.79
CA LEU A 19 -65.66 -65.57 -26.84
C LEU A 19 -64.91 -64.49 -27.64
N LEU A 20 -65.50 -64.03 -28.75
CA LEU A 20 -64.95 -62.94 -29.56
C LEU A 20 -64.96 -61.59 -28.82
N ILE A 21 -66.04 -61.29 -28.08
CA ILE A 21 -66.13 -60.08 -27.25
C ILE A 21 -65.10 -60.14 -26.12
N ALA A 22 -64.94 -61.30 -25.46
CA ALA A 22 -63.95 -61.49 -24.41
C ALA A 22 -62.52 -61.33 -24.94
N GLN A 23 -62.19 -61.89 -26.10
CA GLN A 23 -60.89 -61.68 -26.74
C GLN A 23 -60.66 -60.21 -27.08
N TYR A 24 -61.63 -59.53 -27.69
CA TYR A 24 -61.50 -58.13 -28.04
C TYR A 24 -61.26 -57.25 -26.79
N TYR A 25 -62.01 -57.46 -25.71
CA TYR A 25 -61.85 -56.72 -24.46
C TYR A 25 -60.51 -57.00 -23.77
N LEU A 26 -60.06 -58.27 -23.69
CA LEU A 26 -58.78 -58.63 -23.09
C LEU A 26 -57.60 -58.04 -23.88
N THR A 27 -57.69 -58.07 -25.22
CA THR A 27 -56.63 -57.53 -26.09
C THR A 27 -56.60 -56.01 -26.01
N SER A 28 -57.77 -55.35 -26.00
CA SER A 28 -57.86 -53.89 -25.85
C SER A 28 -57.36 -53.42 -24.48
N TYR A 29 -57.78 -54.09 -23.40
CA TYR A 29 -57.35 -53.77 -22.04
C TYR A 29 -55.83 -53.94 -21.85
N SER A 30 -55.25 -55.00 -22.41
CA SER A 30 -53.80 -55.24 -22.36
C SER A 30 -53.03 -54.20 -23.18
N ARG A 31 -53.56 -53.80 -24.34
CA ARG A 31 -52.97 -52.76 -25.20
C ARG A 31 -53.01 -51.38 -24.57
N GLU A 32 -54.09 -51.06 -23.86
CA GLU A 32 -54.29 -49.77 -23.20
C GLU A 32 -53.44 -49.66 -21.91
N LYS A 33 -53.28 -50.77 -21.16
CA LYS A 33 -52.29 -50.85 -20.08
C LYS A 33 -50.85 -50.77 -20.57
N GLY A 34 -50.53 -51.32 -21.74
CA GLY A 34 -49.20 -51.21 -22.35
C GLY A 34 -48.87 -49.81 -22.88
N LYS A 35 -49.87 -48.98 -23.19
CA LYS A 35 -49.69 -47.61 -23.72
C LYS A 35 -49.35 -46.56 -22.65
N ASN A 36 -49.72 -46.79 -21.40
CA ASN A 36 -49.51 -45.86 -20.27
C ASN A 36 -48.36 -46.28 -19.34
N LEU A 37 -47.60 -47.30 -19.71
CA LEU A 37 -46.44 -47.74 -18.96
C LEU A 37 -45.20 -47.03 -19.53
N ALA A 38 -44.83 -45.90 -18.94
CA ALA A 38 -43.40 -45.64 -18.81
C ALA A 38 -42.86 -46.83 -18.01
N THR A 39 -41.98 -47.62 -18.62
CA THR A 39 -41.39 -48.78 -17.95
C THR A 39 -40.71 -48.28 -16.68
N LYS A 40 -40.71 -49.04 -15.57
CA LYS A 40 -40.04 -48.59 -14.33
C LYS A 40 -38.59 -48.15 -14.59
N GLU A 41 -37.95 -48.81 -15.56
CA GLU A 41 -36.62 -48.51 -16.10
C GLU A 41 -36.53 -47.09 -16.70
N ASP A 42 -37.55 -46.58 -17.38
CA ASP A 42 -37.57 -45.22 -17.93
C ASP A 42 -37.65 -44.17 -16.82
N ILE A 43 -38.45 -44.44 -15.78
CA ILE A 43 -38.58 -43.54 -14.60
C ILE A 43 -37.27 -43.52 -13.81
N GLU A 44 -36.62 -44.67 -13.64
CA GLU A 44 -35.31 -44.80 -13.02
C GLU A 44 -34.25 -44.03 -13.81
N ALA A 45 -34.17 -44.23 -15.13
CA ALA A 45 -33.25 -43.51 -16.00
C ALA A 45 -33.46 -41.98 -15.99
N ILE A 46 -34.73 -41.53 -15.97
CA ILE A 46 -35.06 -40.10 -15.84
C ILE A 46 -34.64 -39.57 -14.46
N THR A 47 -34.87 -40.33 -13.39
CA THR A 47 -34.52 -39.94 -12.02
C THR A 47 -33.00 -39.81 -11.87
N ASP A 48 -32.25 -40.78 -12.34
CA ASP A 48 -30.78 -40.76 -12.34
C ASP A 48 -30.24 -39.58 -13.14
N LYS A 49 -30.87 -39.27 -14.28
CA LYS A 49 -30.48 -38.11 -15.09
C LYS A 49 -30.75 -36.80 -14.35
N ILE A 50 -31.88 -36.67 -13.67
CA ILE A 50 -32.21 -35.49 -12.86
C ILE A 50 -31.22 -35.34 -11.70
N GLU A 51 -30.91 -36.41 -10.97
CA GLU A 51 -29.94 -36.36 -9.87
C GLU A 51 -28.51 -36.07 -10.36
N SER A 52 -28.11 -36.61 -11.52
CA SER A 52 -26.86 -36.25 -12.17
C SER A 52 -26.80 -34.76 -12.52
N VAL A 53 -27.86 -34.21 -13.10
CA VAL A 53 -27.94 -32.78 -13.48
C VAL A 53 -27.93 -31.89 -12.23
N LYS A 54 -28.67 -32.26 -11.18
CA LYS A 54 -28.63 -31.55 -9.88
C LYS A 54 -27.24 -31.60 -9.26
N GLY A 55 -26.60 -32.76 -9.25
CA GLY A 55 -25.25 -32.95 -8.71
C GLY A 55 -24.22 -32.13 -9.49
N GLU A 56 -24.36 -32.05 -10.81
CA GLU A 56 -23.51 -31.22 -11.66
C GLU A 56 -23.73 -29.72 -11.42
N HIS A 57 -24.98 -29.25 -11.34
CA HIS A 57 -25.29 -27.87 -10.98
C HIS A 57 -24.83 -27.50 -9.57
N ALA A 58 -24.97 -28.40 -8.59
CA ALA A 58 -24.47 -28.17 -7.23
C ALA A 58 -22.94 -28.01 -7.21
N LYS A 59 -22.22 -28.84 -7.97
CA LYS A 59 -20.76 -28.71 -8.14
C LYS A 59 -20.38 -27.40 -8.83
N GLN A 60 -21.08 -27.03 -9.91
CA GLN A 60 -20.85 -25.76 -10.61
C GLN A 60 -21.10 -24.55 -9.71
N PHE A 61 -22.15 -24.60 -8.89
CA PHE A 61 -22.50 -23.54 -7.95
C PHE A 61 -21.44 -23.37 -6.85
N GLU A 62 -20.99 -24.48 -6.24
CA GLU A 62 -19.91 -24.42 -5.23
C GLU A 62 -18.60 -23.92 -5.84
N ASN A 63 -18.25 -24.35 -7.05
CA ASN A 63 -17.08 -23.84 -7.77
C ASN A 63 -17.20 -22.33 -8.03
N TYR A 64 -18.37 -21.86 -8.47
CA TYR A 64 -18.62 -20.45 -8.72
C TYR A 64 -18.55 -19.60 -7.44
N LYS A 65 -19.06 -20.12 -6.33
CA LYS A 65 -18.96 -19.48 -5.01
C LYS A 65 -17.51 -19.39 -4.55
N LEU A 66 -16.72 -20.45 -4.73
CA LEU A 66 -15.29 -20.47 -4.42
C LEU A 66 -14.51 -19.44 -5.25
N THR A 67 -14.76 -19.36 -6.56
CA THR A 67 -14.11 -18.37 -7.42
C THR A 67 -14.48 -16.95 -7.02
N LEU A 68 -15.77 -16.68 -6.76
CA LEU A 68 -16.21 -15.37 -6.27
C LEU A 68 -15.55 -14.98 -4.95
N TRP A 69 -15.43 -15.91 -4.00
CA TRP A 69 -14.75 -15.65 -2.73
C TRP A 69 -13.26 -15.38 -2.91
N GLN A 70 -12.59 -16.10 -3.81
CA GLN A 70 -11.18 -15.86 -4.13
C GLN A 70 -10.97 -14.48 -4.77
N GLU A 71 -11.80 -14.13 -5.76
CA GLU A 71 -11.77 -12.81 -6.41
C GLU A 71 -12.05 -11.69 -5.41
N GLN A 72 -13.08 -11.85 -4.57
CA GLN A 72 -13.42 -10.88 -3.54
C GLN A 72 -12.27 -10.68 -2.55
N GLN A 73 -11.64 -11.75 -2.10
CA GLN A 73 -10.47 -11.66 -1.23
C GLN A 73 -9.32 -10.94 -1.95
N ALA A 74 -8.97 -11.34 -3.17
CA ALA A 74 -7.91 -10.68 -3.94
C ALA A 74 -8.15 -9.17 -4.08
N HIS A 75 -9.40 -8.76 -4.33
CA HIS A 75 -9.78 -7.35 -4.38
C HIS A 75 -9.63 -6.62 -3.04
N LEU A 76 -9.99 -7.25 -1.92
CA LEU A 76 -9.81 -6.68 -0.59
C LEU A 76 -8.33 -6.52 -0.24
N TRP A 77 -7.53 -7.56 -0.50
CA TRP A 77 -6.08 -7.54 -0.30
C TRP A 77 -5.41 -6.43 -1.14
N ALA A 78 -5.74 -6.32 -2.42
CA ALA A 78 -5.21 -5.27 -3.28
C ALA A 78 -5.58 -3.85 -2.80
N ARG A 79 -6.79 -3.69 -2.24
CA ARG A 79 -7.24 -2.43 -1.65
C ARG A 79 -6.46 -2.08 -0.38
N GLU A 80 -6.27 -3.05 0.51
CA GLU A 80 -5.49 -2.84 1.74
C GLU A 80 -4.02 -2.54 1.44
N GLU A 81 -3.42 -3.26 0.50
CA GLU A 81 -2.06 -3.01 0.04
C GLU A 81 -1.91 -1.59 -0.52
N SER A 82 -2.83 -1.17 -1.39
CA SER A 82 -2.84 0.18 -1.96
C SER A 82 -2.99 1.27 -0.89
N LYS A 83 -3.82 1.02 0.13
CA LYS A 83 -3.96 1.94 1.27
C LYS A 83 -2.64 2.07 2.04
N LEU A 84 -1.97 0.96 2.31
CA LEU A 84 -0.72 0.94 3.05
C LEU A 84 0.44 1.56 2.25
N LYS A 85 0.48 1.34 0.93
CA LYS A 85 1.37 2.05 -0.01
C LYS A 85 1.20 3.56 0.10
N ILE A 86 -0.04 4.05 0.01
CA ILE A 86 -0.33 5.50 0.11
C ILE A 86 0.05 6.06 1.48
N GLU A 87 -0.21 5.34 2.57
CA GLU A 87 0.16 5.77 3.92
C GLU A 87 1.68 5.85 4.09
N THR A 88 2.39 4.80 3.66
CA THR A 88 3.86 4.72 3.67
C THR A 88 4.47 5.86 2.86
N PHE A 89 3.91 6.14 1.68
CA PHE A 89 4.27 7.27 0.82
C PHE A 89 4.12 8.62 1.53
N LYS A 90 2.94 8.89 2.12
CA LYS A 90 2.66 10.16 2.80
C LYS A 90 3.62 10.38 3.95
N LYS A 91 3.86 9.32 4.71
CA LYS A 91 4.78 9.34 5.85
C LYS A 91 6.21 9.64 5.41
N SER A 92 6.73 8.96 4.38
CA SER A 92 8.10 9.23 3.90
C SER A 92 8.30 10.64 3.38
N VAL A 93 7.33 11.19 2.65
CA VAL A 93 7.41 12.58 2.16
C VAL A 93 7.51 13.55 3.33
N THR A 94 6.68 13.34 4.34
CA THR A 94 6.65 14.17 5.54
C THR A 94 7.96 14.06 6.34
N ASP A 95 8.46 12.84 6.52
CA ASP A 95 9.63 12.58 7.36
C ASP A 95 10.93 13.04 6.68
N VAL A 96 11.05 12.90 5.35
CA VAL A 96 12.15 13.51 4.59
C VAL A 96 12.16 15.03 4.76
N ALA A 97 11.01 15.69 4.63
CA ALA A 97 10.91 17.13 4.82
C ALA A 97 11.29 17.56 6.26
N LYS A 98 10.84 16.81 7.27
CA LYS A 98 11.22 17.04 8.67
C LYS A 98 12.73 16.90 8.89
N VAL A 99 13.36 15.87 8.34
CA VAL A 99 14.81 15.66 8.45
C VAL A 99 15.58 16.83 7.86
N ILE A 100 15.23 17.27 6.65
CA ILE A 100 15.90 18.42 6.01
C ILE A 100 15.79 19.67 6.90
N ASN A 101 14.61 19.93 7.46
CA ASN A 101 14.38 21.08 8.32
C ASN A 101 15.14 20.98 9.65
N LEU A 102 15.17 19.79 10.27
CA LEU A 102 15.91 19.56 11.51
C LEU A 102 17.41 19.69 11.32
N VAL A 103 17.95 19.16 10.22
CA VAL A 103 19.37 19.33 9.85
C VAL A 103 19.73 20.80 9.73
N LYS A 104 18.96 21.57 8.94
CA LYS A 104 19.17 23.02 8.77
C LYS A 104 19.11 23.77 10.10
N ARG A 105 18.07 23.49 10.91
CA ARG A 105 17.90 24.11 12.23
C ARG A 105 19.08 23.79 13.14
N TYR A 106 19.52 22.54 13.18
CA TYR A 106 20.65 22.11 13.98
C TYR A 106 21.94 22.80 13.54
N GLN A 107 22.22 22.86 12.23
CA GLN A 107 23.41 23.54 11.69
C GLN A 107 23.46 25.02 12.08
N MET A 108 22.32 25.72 11.96
CA MET A 108 22.19 27.12 12.40
C MET A 108 22.46 27.27 13.91
N LEU A 109 21.85 26.43 14.74
CA LEU A 109 22.02 26.49 16.20
C LEU A 109 23.46 26.20 16.63
N ILE A 110 24.15 25.26 15.98
CA ILE A 110 25.56 24.98 16.25
C ILE A 110 26.44 26.16 15.86
N SER A 111 26.19 26.79 14.70
CA SER A 111 26.90 28.01 14.29
C SER A 111 26.74 29.11 15.33
N GLU A 112 25.51 29.43 15.72
CA GLU A 112 25.20 30.47 16.70
C GLU A 112 25.78 30.17 18.08
N ARG A 113 25.74 28.89 18.50
CA ARG A 113 26.36 28.43 19.75
C ARG A 113 27.86 28.71 19.77
N GLU A 114 28.59 28.36 18.71
CA GLU A 114 30.03 28.54 18.64
C GLU A 114 30.43 30.01 18.45
N LEU A 115 29.66 30.78 17.67
CA LEU A 115 29.84 32.23 17.55
C LEU A 115 29.62 32.96 18.87
N ALA A 116 28.58 32.59 19.63
CA ALA A 116 28.32 33.15 20.95
C ALA A 116 29.46 32.82 21.94
N LEU A 117 29.98 31.60 21.91
CA LEU A 117 31.12 31.22 22.76
C LEU A 117 32.38 32.01 22.41
N ALA A 118 32.71 32.14 21.12
CA ALA A 118 33.86 32.91 20.66
C ALA A 118 33.73 34.40 21.02
N ALA A 119 32.53 34.97 20.86
CA ALA A 119 32.20 36.34 21.27
C ALA A 119 32.36 36.55 22.79
N ALA A 120 31.94 35.58 23.60
CA ALA A 120 32.18 35.60 25.04
C ALA A 120 33.68 35.59 25.37
N GLY A 121 34.51 34.87 24.60
CA GLY A 121 35.97 34.90 24.73
C GLY A 121 36.55 36.29 24.46
N ILE A 122 36.21 36.92 23.34
CA ILE A 122 36.70 38.26 22.95
C ILE A 122 36.33 39.31 24.01
N THR A 123 35.07 39.33 24.43
CA THR A 123 34.57 40.32 25.40
C THR A 123 35.15 40.14 26.80
N LYS A 124 35.58 38.92 27.14
CA LYS A 124 36.35 38.65 28.36
C LYS A 124 37.75 39.26 28.27
N ASP A 125 38.42 39.11 27.14
CA ASP A 125 39.76 39.66 26.89
C ASP A 125 39.75 41.21 26.91
N GLU A 126 38.64 41.84 26.51
CA GLU A 126 38.43 43.30 26.57
C GLU A 126 37.95 43.82 27.94
N GLU A 127 37.88 42.96 28.96
CA GLU A 127 37.36 43.28 30.30
C GLU A 127 35.90 43.80 30.31
N ASN A 128 35.13 43.54 29.25
CA ASN A 128 33.72 43.93 29.15
C ASN A 128 32.80 42.87 29.78
N SER A 129 32.69 42.92 31.11
CA SER A 129 31.93 41.94 31.91
C SER A 129 30.45 41.79 31.50
N ALA A 130 29.78 42.90 31.14
CA ALA A 130 28.38 42.87 30.74
C ALA A 130 28.18 42.15 29.39
N ALA A 131 29.01 42.48 28.39
CA ALA A 131 28.95 41.83 27.09
C ALA A 131 29.35 40.35 27.17
N HIS A 132 30.36 40.03 27.97
CA HIS A 132 30.76 38.64 28.24
C HIS A 132 29.60 37.80 28.76
N LYS A 133 28.91 38.28 29.80
CA LYS A 133 27.76 37.58 30.38
C LYS A 133 26.65 37.39 29.34
N MET A 134 26.31 38.42 28.59
CA MET A 134 25.28 38.35 27.55
C MET A 134 25.58 37.25 26.50
N TYR A 135 26.81 37.17 26.00
CA TYR A 135 27.18 36.16 25.01
C TYR A 135 27.31 34.76 25.61
N TRP A 136 27.73 34.66 26.87
CA TRP A 136 27.74 33.39 27.59
C TRP A 136 26.32 32.83 27.77
N ASP A 137 25.36 33.67 28.16
CA ASP A 137 23.97 33.26 28.33
C ASP A 137 23.37 32.81 26.97
N LYS A 138 23.63 33.54 25.88
CA LYS A 138 23.25 33.12 24.52
C LYS A 138 23.89 31.78 24.12
N HIS A 139 25.16 31.55 24.47
CA HIS A 139 25.82 30.28 24.20
C HIS A 139 25.11 29.11 24.87
N GLN A 140 24.71 29.26 26.14
CA GLN A 140 23.96 28.23 26.86
C GLN A 140 22.59 27.99 26.21
N GLU A 141 21.87 29.05 25.87
CA GLU A 141 20.57 28.95 25.19
C GLU A 141 20.67 28.17 23.87
N TYR A 142 21.61 28.53 23.00
CA TYR A 142 21.79 27.82 21.74
C TYR A 142 22.28 26.38 21.92
N MET A 143 23.07 26.11 22.97
CA MET A 143 23.49 24.74 23.31
C MET A 143 22.30 23.86 23.66
N GLU A 144 21.40 24.33 24.52
CA GLU A 144 20.18 23.60 24.89
C GLU A 144 19.27 23.36 23.68
N GLN A 145 19.06 24.39 22.86
CA GLN A 145 18.27 24.27 21.64
C GLN A 145 18.90 23.30 20.64
N ALA A 146 20.22 23.32 20.47
CA ALA A 146 20.94 22.39 19.57
C ALA A 146 20.81 20.94 20.06
N HIS A 147 20.92 20.70 21.37
CA HIS A 147 20.69 19.37 21.95
C HIS A 147 19.27 18.88 21.71
N SER A 148 18.26 19.73 21.90
CA SER A 148 16.87 19.38 21.61
C SER A 148 16.67 19.05 20.13
N ALA A 149 17.18 19.89 19.22
CA ALA A 149 17.07 19.66 17.78
C ALA A 149 17.77 18.37 17.33
N TYR A 150 18.91 18.04 17.94
CA TYR A 150 19.61 16.78 17.69
C TYR A 150 18.82 15.57 18.20
N ALA A 151 18.19 15.68 19.38
CA ALA A 151 17.33 14.62 19.90
C ALA A 151 16.14 14.36 18.96
N ASP A 152 15.46 15.40 18.51
CA ASP A 152 14.37 15.31 17.53
C ASP A 152 14.84 14.67 16.21
N PHE A 153 16.03 15.06 15.72
CA PHE A 153 16.66 14.45 14.56
C PHE A 153 16.90 12.93 14.74
N ARG A 154 17.35 12.51 15.93
CA ARG A 154 17.58 11.09 16.23
C ARG A 154 16.28 10.29 16.28
N VAL A 155 15.20 10.87 16.80
CA VAL A 155 13.88 10.22 16.80
C VAL A 155 13.38 10.01 15.36
N ILE A 156 13.38 11.06 14.53
CA ILE A 156 12.84 10.94 13.18
C ILE A 156 13.67 10.01 12.29
N THR A 157 15.00 9.99 12.44
CA THR A 157 15.86 9.08 11.67
C THR A 157 15.69 7.61 12.10
N ALA A 158 15.36 7.35 13.37
CA ALA A 158 14.97 6.03 13.83
C ALA A 158 13.62 5.60 13.23
N GLU A 159 12.63 6.51 13.18
CA GLU A 159 11.33 6.25 12.53
C GLU A 159 11.48 5.97 11.04
N MET A 160 12.33 6.72 10.34
CA MET A 160 12.66 6.48 8.94
C MET A 160 13.34 5.13 8.71
N SER A 161 14.07 4.62 9.70
CA SER A 161 14.65 3.27 9.61
C SER A 161 13.58 2.19 9.52
N GLY A 162 12.44 2.37 10.21
CA GLY A 162 11.27 1.51 10.06
C GLY A 162 10.60 1.64 8.69
N LEU A 163 10.59 2.85 8.12
CA LEU A 163 10.08 3.08 6.76
C LEU A 163 10.89 2.34 5.69
N PHE A 164 12.21 2.14 5.87
CA PHE A 164 13.02 1.39 4.91
C PHE A 164 12.51 -0.03 4.67
N ALA A 165 12.08 -0.71 5.73
CA ALA A 165 11.55 -2.06 5.62
C ALA A 165 10.25 -2.07 4.81
N LEU A 166 9.34 -1.12 5.07
CA LEU A 166 8.10 -0.98 4.30
C LEU A 166 8.38 -0.59 2.84
N PHE A 167 9.35 0.30 2.61
CA PHE A 167 9.78 0.69 1.27
C PHE A 167 10.33 -0.49 0.48
N SER A 168 11.12 -1.35 1.11
CA SER A 168 11.69 -2.55 0.49
C SER A 168 10.63 -3.58 0.10
N ILE A 169 9.48 -3.59 0.78
CA ILE A 169 8.37 -4.52 0.52
C ILE A 169 7.46 -3.98 -0.59
N TYR A 170 7.09 -2.71 -0.51
CA TYR A 170 6.02 -2.13 -1.33
C TYR A 170 6.50 -1.32 -2.53
N PHE A 171 7.77 -0.89 -2.54
CA PHE A 171 8.31 0.00 -3.55
C PHE A 171 9.57 -0.59 -4.18
N ASN A 172 10.01 0.02 -5.28
CA ASN A 172 11.20 -0.44 -5.98
C ASN A 172 12.50 -0.17 -5.18
N PHE A 173 13.56 -0.85 -5.60
CA PHE A 173 14.88 -0.73 -4.99
C PHE A 173 15.45 0.70 -5.06
N GLU A 174 15.17 1.44 -6.14
CA GLU A 174 15.69 2.80 -6.34
C GLU A 174 15.16 3.77 -5.29
N LEU A 175 13.85 3.73 -5.00
CA LEU A 175 13.21 4.54 -3.97
C LEU A 175 13.76 4.23 -2.58
N THR A 176 13.91 2.95 -2.27
CA THR A 176 14.47 2.48 -1.00
C THR A 176 15.91 2.97 -0.83
N ASN A 177 16.73 2.85 -1.87
CA ASN A 177 18.12 3.29 -1.84
C ASN A 177 18.25 4.82 -1.74
N SER A 178 17.36 5.56 -2.40
CA SER A 178 17.32 7.02 -2.31
C SER A 178 16.97 7.48 -0.89
N LEU A 179 15.93 6.89 -0.27
CA LEU A 179 15.56 7.18 1.12
C LEU A 179 16.71 6.86 2.10
N THR A 180 17.39 5.73 1.89
CA THR A 180 18.56 5.33 2.70
C THR A 180 19.71 6.32 2.55
N THR A 181 19.94 6.80 1.33
CA THR A 181 20.95 7.80 1.03
C THR A 181 20.64 9.14 1.71
N ILE A 182 19.37 9.57 1.72
CA ILE A 182 18.94 10.79 2.44
C ILE A 182 19.30 10.71 3.91
N VAL A 183 18.98 9.61 4.60
CA VAL A 183 19.28 9.47 6.03
C VAL A 183 20.79 9.47 6.28
N ARG A 184 21.57 8.76 5.47
CA ARG A 184 23.04 8.77 5.56
C ARG A 184 23.62 10.18 5.36
N LEU A 185 23.15 10.91 4.35
CA LEU A 185 23.57 12.28 4.10
C LEU A 185 23.18 13.18 5.28
N ALA A 186 21.96 13.04 5.81
CA ALA A 186 21.52 13.82 6.95
C ALA A 186 22.41 13.61 8.20
N TYR A 187 22.86 12.37 8.46
CA TYR A 187 23.86 12.11 9.51
C TYR A 187 25.18 12.86 9.27
N ASN A 188 25.69 12.84 8.05
CA ASN A 188 26.90 13.58 7.70
C ASN A 188 26.71 15.10 7.83
N GLU A 189 25.50 15.60 7.62
CA GLU A 189 25.19 17.04 7.70
C GLU A 189 25.04 17.57 9.12
N VAL A 190 24.66 16.73 10.09
CA VAL A 190 24.65 17.11 11.51
C VAL A 190 26.03 17.02 12.16
N GLU A 191 27.07 16.61 11.42
CA GLU A 191 28.45 16.72 11.88
C GLU A 191 28.94 18.18 11.79
N MET A 192 29.68 18.61 12.81
CA MET A 192 30.21 19.97 12.90
C MET A 192 31.26 20.19 11.80
N LYS A 193 30.97 21.07 10.84
CA LYS A 193 31.81 21.29 9.65
C LYS A 193 33.04 22.17 9.90
N MET A 194 33.06 22.87 11.04
CA MET A 194 34.14 23.77 11.41
C MET A 194 34.47 23.62 12.89
N SER A 195 35.75 23.54 13.25
CA SER A 195 36.17 23.39 14.64
C SER A 195 35.93 24.66 15.46
N ARG A 196 35.72 24.49 16.77
CA ARG A 196 35.59 25.61 17.72
C ARG A 196 36.77 26.58 17.65
N ALA A 197 37.98 26.06 17.54
CA ALA A 197 39.19 26.87 17.39
C ALA A 197 39.12 27.75 16.14
N LYS A 198 38.63 27.20 15.02
CA LYS A 198 38.50 27.94 13.77
C LYS A 198 37.41 29.02 13.84
N PHE A 199 36.28 28.75 14.50
CA PHE A 199 35.27 29.78 14.80
C PHE A 199 35.88 30.95 15.57
N SER A 200 36.64 30.66 16.63
CA SER A 200 37.29 31.70 17.44
C SER A 200 38.33 32.50 16.66
N GLU A 201 39.14 31.83 15.84
CA GLU A 201 40.15 32.46 14.99
C GLU A 201 39.52 33.40 13.96
N LEU A 202 38.52 32.92 13.21
CA LEU A 202 37.84 33.71 12.18
C LEU A 202 37.10 34.90 12.80
N LEU A 203 36.39 34.68 13.91
CA LEU A 203 35.65 35.76 14.57
C LEU A 203 36.59 36.86 15.08
N LYS A 204 37.72 36.49 15.69
CA LYS A 204 38.73 37.45 16.14
C LYS A 204 39.30 38.24 14.96
N ASN A 205 39.60 37.57 13.84
CA ASN A 205 40.10 38.23 12.64
C ASN A 205 39.08 39.22 12.06
N GLU A 206 37.81 38.84 11.89
CA GLU A 206 36.78 39.74 11.38
C GLU A 206 36.45 40.89 12.35
N TYR A 207 36.55 40.63 13.66
CA TYR A 207 36.39 41.65 14.68
C TYR A 207 37.50 42.71 14.59
N THR A 208 38.76 42.30 14.42
CA THR A 208 39.87 43.26 14.25
C THR A 208 39.73 44.15 13.01
N LYS A 209 39.05 43.67 11.97
CA LYS A 209 38.79 44.45 10.74
C LYS A 209 37.64 45.43 10.89
N SER A 210 36.55 44.99 11.52
CA SER A 210 35.29 45.74 11.58
C SER A 210 35.13 46.58 12.83
N SER A 211 35.85 46.26 13.91
CA SER A 211 35.61 46.77 15.27
C SER A 211 34.15 46.61 15.74
N SER A 212 33.41 45.68 15.13
CA SER A 212 32.00 45.41 15.41
C SER A 212 31.80 43.90 15.52
N LEU A 213 31.46 43.44 16.72
CA LEU A 213 31.28 42.02 16.98
C LEU A 213 30.05 41.46 16.26
N GLU A 214 29.03 42.29 16.02
CA GLU A 214 27.86 41.92 15.23
C GLU A 214 28.22 41.70 13.76
N THR A 215 28.94 42.65 13.15
CA THR A 215 29.42 42.53 11.77
C THR A 215 30.38 41.36 11.59
N ALA A 216 31.26 41.12 12.56
CA ALA A 216 32.16 39.97 12.55
C ALA A 216 31.39 38.64 12.64
N ARG A 217 30.36 38.56 13.49
CA ARG A 217 29.51 37.36 13.60
C ARG A 217 28.77 37.08 12.31
N GLU A 218 28.17 38.10 11.69
CA GLU A 218 27.46 37.95 10.42
C GLU A 218 28.40 37.43 9.32
N ALA A 219 29.60 38.00 9.20
CA ALA A 219 30.59 37.56 8.22
C ALA A 219 31.01 36.08 8.41
N VAL A 220 31.28 35.68 9.66
CA VAL A 220 31.64 34.28 9.97
C VAL A 220 30.44 33.34 9.80
N GLY A 221 29.23 33.80 10.12
CA GLY A 221 27.99 33.06 9.88
C GLY A 221 27.79 32.75 8.40
N VAL A 222 27.90 33.76 7.53
CA VAL A 222 27.82 33.61 6.07
C VAL A 222 28.89 32.64 5.55
N TYR A 223 30.11 32.71 6.09
CA TYR A 223 31.17 31.77 5.72
C TYR A 223 30.80 30.32 6.09
N TYR A 224 30.28 30.10 7.30
CA TYR A 224 29.84 28.78 7.75
C TYR A 224 28.64 28.25 6.94
N ASP A 225 27.67 29.11 6.63
CA ASP A 225 26.54 28.78 5.78
C ASP A 225 27.00 28.35 4.38
N GLY A 226 28.04 29.00 3.83
CA GLY A 226 28.67 28.61 2.57
C GLY A 226 29.29 27.20 2.60
N ILE A 227 29.83 26.77 3.75
CA ILE A 227 30.30 25.38 3.92
C ILE A 227 29.11 24.42 3.96
N CYS A 228 28.05 24.77 4.72
CA CYS A 228 26.86 23.93 4.83
C CYS A 228 26.08 23.82 3.50
N ALA A 229 26.13 24.85 2.65
CA ALA A 229 25.49 24.88 1.34
C ALA A 229 26.04 23.86 0.34
N GLN A 230 27.23 23.28 0.59
CA GLN A 230 27.81 22.21 -0.23
C GLN A 230 27.12 20.85 -0.02
N SER A 231 26.09 20.80 0.82
CA SER A 231 25.32 19.59 1.08
C SER A 231 24.68 19.00 -0.18
N SER A 232 24.79 17.68 -0.34
CA SER A 232 24.08 16.91 -1.36
C SER A 232 22.67 16.47 -0.92
N LEU A 233 22.29 16.73 0.34
CA LEU A 233 21.00 16.32 0.91
C LEU A 233 19.80 16.89 0.13
N PRO A 234 19.76 18.19 -0.26
CA PRO A 234 18.65 18.72 -1.05
C PRO A 234 18.53 18.04 -2.42
N THR A 235 19.66 17.76 -3.08
CA THR A 235 19.70 17.10 -4.38
C THR A 235 19.15 15.68 -4.32
N GLU A 236 19.58 14.89 -3.34
CA GLU A 236 19.07 13.53 -3.18
C GLU A 236 17.60 13.53 -2.74
N SER A 237 17.18 14.51 -1.92
CA SER A 237 15.77 14.67 -1.54
C SER A 237 14.89 14.97 -2.76
N GLN A 238 15.36 15.85 -3.65
CA GLN A 238 14.68 16.14 -4.91
C GLN A 238 14.58 14.90 -5.79
N ARG A 239 15.68 14.16 -5.93
CA ARG A 239 15.71 12.88 -6.66
C ARG A 239 14.69 11.89 -6.09
N PHE A 240 14.60 11.74 -4.78
CA PHE A 240 13.60 10.89 -4.14
C PHE A 240 12.18 11.30 -4.52
N PHE A 241 11.86 12.60 -4.47
CA PHE A 241 10.53 13.09 -4.86
C PHE A 241 10.22 12.86 -6.35
N ASP A 242 11.22 12.95 -7.22
CA ASP A 242 11.03 12.72 -8.65
C ASP A 242 10.85 11.22 -8.96
N LEU A 243 11.63 10.34 -8.32
CA LEU A 243 11.41 8.89 -8.38
C LEU A 243 10.01 8.51 -7.87
N LEU A 244 9.56 9.17 -6.81
CA LEU A 244 8.23 8.96 -6.24
C LEU A 244 7.11 9.36 -7.23
N LYS A 245 7.24 10.52 -7.89
CA LYS A 245 6.28 10.95 -8.93
C LYS A 245 6.25 9.97 -10.09
N MET A 246 7.42 9.50 -10.53
CA MET A 246 7.51 8.51 -11.61
C MET A 246 6.80 7.21 -11.25
N TYR A 247 7.02 6.71 -10.02
CA TYR A 247 6.35 5.50 -9.53
C TYR A 247 4.82 5.65 -9.55
N VAL A 248 4.29 6.75 -9.00
CA VAL A 248 2.85 7.02 -8.98
C VAL A 248 2.26 7.09 -10.39
N ASN A 249 2.96 7.77 -11.31
CA ASN A 249 2.50 7.88 -12.70
C ASN A 249 2.51 6.52 -13.41
N SER A 250 3.50 5.67 -13.14
CA SER A 250 3.58 4.33 -13.73
C SER A 250 2.48 3.38 -13.26
N GLU A 251 2.08 3.46 -11.98
CA GLU A 251 0.98 2.65 -11.45
C GLU A 251 -0.40 3.15 -11.91
N SER A 252 -0.55 4.45 -12.19
CA SER A 252 -1.80 5.02 -12.70
C SER A 252 -2.11 4.69 -14.17
N GLY A 253 -1.15 4.13 -14.92
CA GLY A 253 -1.24 3.84 -16.35
C GLY A 253 -1.82 2.48 -16.74
N GLY A 254 -2.35 1.70 -15.79
CA GLY A 254 -2.75 0.30 -15.99
C GLY A 254 -4.22 0.01 -15.74
N ALA A 255 -5.13 0.56 -16.54
CA ALA A 255 -6.46 -0.01 -16.70
C ALA A 255 -6.89 0.12 -18.18
N PRO A 256 -6.79 -0.94 -19.00
CA PRO A 256 -7.53 -0.95 -20.26
C PRO A 256 -9.02 -0.87 -19.88
N ALA A 257 -9.68 0.19 -20.34
CA ALA A 257 -11.13 0.22 -20.40
C ALA A 257 -11.55 -1.10 -21.08
N ARG A 258 -12.32 -1.93 -20.38
CA ARG A 258 -13.00 -3.07 -21.01
C ARG A 258 -13.87 -2.46 -22.10
N GLU A 259 -13.43 -2.55 -23.34
CA GLU A 259 -14.30 -2.41 -24.50
C GLU A 259 -15.42 -3.42 -24.29
N GLU A 260 -16.60 -2.91 -23.97
CA GLU A 260 -17.84 -3.64 -24.12
C GLU A 260 -17.93 -4.06 -25.58
N THR A 261 -17.54 -5.30 -25.87
CA THR A 261 -17.90 -5.99 -27.11
C THR A 261 -19.41 -6.13 -27.12
N ARG A 262 -20.07 -5.09 -27.61
CA ARG A 262 -21.47 -5.07 -27.99
C ARG A 262 -21.57 -5.84 -29.31
N ASN A 263 -21.70 -7.15 -29.21
CA ASN A 263 -22.14 -7.97 -30.33
C ASN A 263 -23.63 -7.69 -30.57
N SER A 264 -23.91 -7.04 -31.70
CA SER A 264 -25.19 -7.03 -32.40
C SER A 264 -24.93 -7.54 -33.82
#